data_AF-A0A5J5SWJ1-F1
#
_entry.id   AF-A0A5J5SWJ1-F1
#
_cell.length_a   1.000
_cell.length_b   1.000
_cell.length_c   1.000
_cell.angle_alpha   90.00
_cell.angle_beta   90.00
_cell.angle_gamma   90.00
#
_symmetry.space_group_name_H-M   'P 1'
#
loop_
_entity.id
_entity.type
_entity.pdbx_description
1 polymer ?
#
loop_
_entity_poly.entity_id
_entity_poly.type
_entity_poly.pdbx_seq_one_letter_code
_entity_poly.pdbx_strand_id
1 'polypeptide(L)'
;MHWPESSGFGDATDPPLKSGSEHRQFLNRFKKVWKAMEGLVDSGLVRAIGVSTFGVQQIKELLKFAKIVPVANQVELHPFWRQDEW
;
A
#
# COMPACT_ATOMS: atom_id res chain seq x y z
N MET A 1 -0.99 3.43 -3.94
CA MET A 1 -1.94 2.98 -2.91
C MET A 1 -1.75 3.86 -1.68
N HIS A 2 -2.81 4.52 -1.22
CA HIS A 2 -2.68 5.59 -0.22
C HIS A 2 -2.63 5.08 1.24
N TRP A 3 -3.41 4.05 1.56
CA TRP A 3 -3.42 3.40 2.88
C TRP A 3 -3.31 1.89 2.73
N PRO A 4 -2.70 1.18 3.71
CA PRO A 4 -2.66 -0.26 3.73
C PRO A 4 -4.06 -0.85 3.99
N GLU A 5 -4.84 -0.27 4.91
CA GLU A 5 -6.21 -0.72 5.14
C GLU A 5 -7.18 -0.24 4.05
N SER A 6 -8.17 -1.08 3.76
CA SER A 6 -9.29 -0.72 2.90
C SER A 6 -10.33 0.04 3.71
N SER A 7 -10.72 1.22 3.26
CA SER A 7 -11.94 1.88 3.74
C SER A 7 -13.16 1.01 3.43
N GLY A 8 -14.25 1.21 4.19
CA GLY A 8 -15.54 0.60 3.86
C GLY A 8 -15.99 0.98 2.44
N PHE A 9 -16.92 0.23 1.86
CA PHE A 9 -17.46 0.54 0.55
C PHE A 9 -18.13 1.93 0.58
N GLY A 10 -17.53 2.93 -0.07
CA GLY A 10 -17.85 4.35 0.11
C GLY A 10 -16.74 5.28 -0.40
N ASP A 11 -16.75 6.55 0.03
CA ASP A 11 -15.75 7.56 -0.34
C ASP A 11 -14.32 7.06 -0.07
N ALA A 12 -13.50 7.03 -1.13
CA ALA A 12 -12.12 6.55 -1.07
C ALA A 12 -11.18 7.49 -0.27
N THR A 13 -11.67 8.66 0.16
CA THR A 13 -10.92 9.65 0.92
C THR A 13 -11.09 9.51 2.44
N ASP A 14 -12.10 8.78 2.91
CA ASP A 14 -12.31 8.59 4.34
C ASP A 14 -11.24 7.67 4.93
N PRO A 15 -10.64 8.04 6.08
CA PRO A 15 -9.69 7.19 6.76
C PRO A 15 -10.37 5.85 7.10
N PRO A 16 -9.69 4.72 6.88
CA PRO A 16 -10.28 3.42 7.13
C PRO A 16 -10.73 3.34 8.61
N LEU A 17 -11.99 2.95 8.84
CA LEU A 17 -12.43 2.55 10.17
C LEU A 17 -11.42 1.51 10.68
N LYS A 18 -11.03 1.60 11.96
CA LYS A 18 -10.21 0.59 12.64
C LYS A 18 -10.93 -0.76 12.63
N SER A 19 -10.90 -1.42 11.49
CA SER A 19 -11.31 -2.80 11.34
C SER A 19 -10.15 -3.61 11.86
N GLY A 20 -10.36 -4.31 12.97
CA GLY A 20 -9.45 -5.37 13.41
C GLY A 20 -9.41 -6.45 12.35
N SER A 21 -8.70 -6.20 11.26
CA SER A 21 -8.69 -7.09 10.12
C SER A 21 -7.57 -8.10 10.33
N GLU A 22 -7.97 -9.35 10.52
CA GLU A 22 -7.12 -10.54 10.48
C GLU A 22 -6.01 -10.37 9.42
N HIS A 23 -4.75 -10.52 9.83
CA HIS A 23 -3.55 -10.28 8.98
C HIS A 23 -3.63 -10.99 7.61
N ARG A 24 -4.21 -12.19 7.57
CA ARG A 24 -4.39 -12.97 6.34
C ARG A 24 -5.41 -12.36 5.38
N GLN A 25 -6.45 -11.71 5.89
CA GLN A 25 -7.44 -11.02 5.06
C GLN A 25 -6.85 -9.73 4.47
N PHE A 26 -6.06 -9.00 5.25
CA PHE A 26 -5.29 -7.85 4.80
C PHE A 26 -4.38 -8.23 3.62
N LEU A 27 -3.52 -9.24 3.78
CA LEU A 27 -2.59 -9.67 2.72
C LEU A 27 -3.29 -10.08 1.43
N ASN A 28 -4.41 -10.79 1.54
CA ASN A 28 -5.18 -11.21 0.35
C ASN A 28 -5.78 -10.02 -0.40
N ARG A 29 -6.35 -9.03 0.31
CA ARG A 29 -6.87 -7.80 -0.32
C ARG A 29 -5.74 -7.00 -0.94
N PHE A 30 -4.67 -6.80 -0.18
CA PHE A 30 -3.49 -6.07 -0.61
C PHE A 30 -2.87 -6.65 -1.89
N LYS A 31 -2.69 -7.98 -1.96
CA LYS A 31 -2.18 -8.66 -3.15
C LYS A 31 -3.07 -8.48 -4.38
N LYS A 32 -4.39 -8.50 -4.22
CA LYS A 32 -5.33 -8.26 -5.33
C LYS A 32 -5.22 -6.83 -5.86
N VAL A 33 -5.15 -5.84 -4.97
CA VAL A 33 -5.06 -4.44 -5.38
C VAL A 33 -3.71 -4.15 -6.04
N TRP A 34 -2.61 -4.67 -5.51
CA TRP A 34 -1.29 -4.47 -6.12
C TRP A 34 -1.23 -5.04 -7.54
N LYS A 35 -1.76 -6.25 -7.76
CA LYS A 35 -1.85 -6.84 -9.11
C LYS A 35 -2.69 -6.00 -10.07
N ALA A 36 -3.78 -5.39 -9.59
CA ALA A 36 -4.57 -4.49 -10.40
C ALA A 36 -3.77 -3.23 -10.78
N MET A 37 -3.00 -2.67 -9.83
CA MET A 37 -2.10 -1.54 -10.09
C MET A 37 -0.99 -1.90 -11.08
N GLU A 38 -0.41 -3.10 -11.02
CA GLU A 38 0.55 -3.58 -12.02
C GLU A 38 -0.07 -3.63 -13.43
N GLY A 39 -1.34 -4.04 -13.54
CA GLY A 39 -2.08 -4.00 -14.80
C GLY A 39 -2.27 -2.58 -15.37
N LEU A 40 -2.30 -1.54 -14.52
CA LEU A 40 -2.34 -0.15 -14.99
C LEU A 40 -1.02 0.29 -15.62
N VAL A 41 0.10 -0.24 -15.14
CA VAL A 41 1.42 -0.02 -15.76
C VAL A 41 1.51 -0.77 -17.07
N ASP A 42 1.14 -2.05 -17.09
CA ASP A 42 1.18 -2.91 -18.29
C ASP A 42 0.27 -2.35 -19.41
N SER A 43 -0.84 -1.67 -19.06
CA SER A 43 -1.72 -0.99 -20.02
C SER A 43 -1.28 0.43 -20.42
N GLY A 44 -0.17 0.92 -19.87
CA GLY A 44 0.39 2.23 -20.19
C GLY A 44 -0.38 3.43 -19.62
N LEU A 45 -1.36 3.19 -18.74
CA LEU A 45 -2.17 4.25 -18.11
C LEU A 45 -1.40 5.03 -17.04
N VAL A 46 -0.42 4.38 -16.41
CA VAL A 46 0.46 5.01 -15.43
C VAL A 46 1.91 4.61 -15.70
N ARG A 47 2.83 5.55 -15.45
CA ARG A 47 4.28 5.32 -15.65
C ARG A 47 4.91 4.52 -14.51
N ALA A 48 4.38 4.68 -13.29
CA ALA A 48 4.93 4.11 -12.07
C ALA A 48 3.84 3.89 -11.04
N ILE A 49 4.07 2.96 -10.12
CA ILE A 49 3.20 2.67 -8.99
C ILE A 49 4.02 2.60 -7.70
N GLY A 50 3.39 2.95 -6.58
CA GLY A 50 3.99 3.00 -5.26
C GLY A 50 2.96 2.89 -4.16
N VAL A 51 3.45 2.89 -2.92
CA VAL A 51 2.66 2.79 -1.70
C VAL A 51 2.80 4.06 -0.86
N SER A 52 1.93 4.22 0.13
CA SER A 52 1.95 5.33 1.07
C SER A 52 1.51 4.83 2.44
N THR A 53 2.18 5.28 3.49
CA THR A 53 1.93 4.87 4.88
C THR A 53 2.13 3.36 5.12
N PHE A 54 3.07 2.74 4.42
CA PHE A 54 3.43 1.33 4.66
C PHE A 54 4.59 1.20 5.64
N GLY A 55 4.47 0.29 6.60
CA GLY A 55 5.56 -0.09 7.49
C GLY A 55 6.50 -1.14 6.88
N VAL A 56 7.67 -1.34 7.49
CA VAL A 56 8.73 -2.25 7.02
C VAL A 56 8.22 -3.67 6.78
N GLN A 57 7.42 -4.22 7.70
CA GLN A 57 6.88 -5.58 7.56
C GLN A 57 5.92 -5.71 6.37
N GLN A 58 5.06 -4.71 6.14
CA GLN A 58 4.11 -4.73 5.01
C GLN A 58 4.84 -4.61 3.67
N ILE A 59 5.92 -3.82 3.59
CA ILE A 59 6.80 -3.77 2.42
C ILE A 59 7.47 -5.14 2.19
N LYS A 60 8.01 -5.76 3.24
CA LYS A 60 8.60 -7.11 3.12
C LYS A 60 7.60 -8.13 2.58
N GLU A 61 6.34 -8.09 3.02
CA GLU A 61 5.29 -8.95 2.46
C GLU A 61 4.94 -8.60 1.01
N LEU A 62 4.89 -7.32 0.64
CA LEU A 62 4.68 -6.89 -0.75
C LEU A 62 5.73 -7.47 -1.69
N LEU A 63 7.00 -7.34 -1.31
CA LEU A 63 8.14 -7.75 -2.13
C LEU A 63 8.17 -9.25 -2.40
N LYS A 64 7.50 -10.09 -1.59
CA LYS A 64 7.41 -11.53 -1.85
C LYS A 64 6.59 -11.89 -3.08
N PHE A 65 5.69 -11.01 -3.54
CA PHE A 65 4.78 -11.33 -4.65
C PHE A 65 4.68 -10.25 -5.73
N ALA A 66 5.26 -9.07 -5.53
CA ALA A 66 5.24 -7.98 -6.51
C ALA A 66 6.07 -8.34 -7.75
N LYS A 67 5.47 -8.23 -8.94
CA LYS A 67 6.16 -8.27 -10.23
C LYS A 67 6.85 -6.93 -10.50
N ILE A 68 6.18 -5.83 -10.18
CA ILE A 68 6.72 -4.48 -10.25
C ILE A 68 6.98 -4.01 -8.82
N VAL A 69 8.25 -3.73 -8.49
CA VAL A 69 8.65 -3.21 -7.18
C VAL A 69 8.07 -1.78 -7.00
N PRO A 70 7.50 -1.44 -5.83
CA PRO A 70 7.03 -0.07 -5.58
C PRO A 70 8.16 0.93 -5.75
N VAL A 71 7.93 1.97 -6.56
CA VAL A 71 8.96 2.98 -6.85
C VAL A 71 9.21 3.91 -5.65
N ALA A 72 8.19 4.10 -4.81
CA ALA A 72 8.29 4.91 -3.60
C ALA A 72 7.31 4.40 -2.51
N ASN A 73 7.66 4.68 -1.26
CA ASN A 73 6.75 4.66 -0.11
C ASN A 73 6.61 6.10 0.42
N GLN A 74 5.47 6.74 0.16
CA GLN A 74 5.21 8.09 0.68
C GLN A 74 4.81 7.99 2.16
N VAL A 75 5.57 8.63 3.04
CA VAL A 75 5.29 8.61 4.48
C VAL A 75 5.30 10.02 5.06
N GLU A 76 4.65 10.18 6.21
CA GLU A 76 4.87 11.33 7.06
C GLU A 76 6.32 11.36 7.54
N LEU A 77 6.99 12.50 7.33
CA LEU A 77 8.39 12.71 7.68
C LEU A 77 8.61 14.18 8.05
N HIS A 78 9.06 14.43 9.28
CA HIS A 78 9.42 15.76 9.77
C HIS A 78 10.41 15.66 10.96
N PRO A 79 11.03 16.75 11.45
CA PRO A 79 12.05 16.67 12.49
C PRO A 79 11.61 15.97 13.80
N PHE A 80 10.31 15.99 14.11
CA PHE A 80 9.73 15.29 15.25
C PHE A 80 9.27 13.86 14.94
N TRP A 81 9.28 13.46 13.67
CA TRP A 81 8.90 12.13 13.20
C TRP A 81 9.79 11.72 12.01
N ARG A 82 11.04 11.37 12.33
CA ARG A 82 12.10 11.17 11.33
C ARG A 82 12.09 9.80 10.67
N GLN A 83 11.24 8.88 11.14
CA GLN A 83 11.17 7.52 10.64
C GLN A 83 12.57 6.88 10.63
N ASP A 84 13.30 6.88 11.75
CA ASP A 84 14.73 6.48 11.77
C ASP A 84 14.95 4.96 11.56
N GLU A 85 13.90 4.14 11.69
CA GLU A 85 13.94 2.68 11.55
C GLU A 85 13.35 2.23 10.20
N TRP A 86 14.21 2.01 9.19
CA TRP A 86 13.86 1.37 7.91
C TRP A 86 14.70 0.11 7.66
#